data_AF-A0AA95M9Y2-F1
#
_entry.id   AF-A0AA95M9Y2-F1
#
_cell.length_a   1.000
_cell.length_b   1.000
_cell.length_c   1.000
_cell.angle_alpha   90.00
_cell.angle_beta   90.00
_cell.angle_gamma   90.00
#
_symmetry.space_group_name_H-M   'P 1'
#
loop_
_entity.id
_entity.type
_entity.pdbx_description
1 polymer ?
#
loop_
_entity_poly.entity_id
_entity_poly.type
_entity_poly.pdbx_seq_one_letter_code
_entity_poly.pdbx_strand_id
1 'polypeptide(L)' 'MKTNDYVKYMTQTIVKYADQPKDERKRLRLEKKQTKADFWYRWFGILPYILYSEMKRRRKV' A
#
# COMPACT_ATOMS: atom_id res chain seq x y z
N MET A 1 -22.64 -27.94 -15.61
CA MET A 1 -22.02 -27.91 -14.28
C MET A 1 -20.95 -26.81 -14.19
N LYS A 2 -21.32 -25.51 -14.24
CA LYS A 2 -20.35 -24.39 -14.13
C LYS A 2 -20.76 -23.31 -13.12
N THR A 3 -22.06 -23.22 -12.80
CA THR A 3 -22.60 -22.21 -11.87
C THR A 3 -22.21 -22.48 -10.41
N ASN A 4 -22.03 -23.75 -10.03
CA ASN A 4 -21.74 -24.14 -8.64
C ASN A 4 -20.33 -23.71 -8.20
N ASP A 5 -19.34 -23.73 -9.10
CA ASP A 5 -17.96 -23.31 -8.77
C ASP A 5 -17.85 -21.81 -8.54
N TYR A 6 -18.63 -21.00 -9.27
CA TYR A 6 -18.63 -19.55 -9.09
C TYR A 6 -19.24 -19.16 -7.73
N VAL A 7 -20.36 -19.78 -7.38
CA VAL A 7 -21.00 -19.58 -6.07
C VAL A 7 -20.04 -20.01 -4.96
N LYS A 8 -19.38 -21.17 -5.11
CA LYS A 8 -18.37 -21.65 -4.14
C LYS A 8 -17.22 -20.67 -3.97
N TYR A 9 -16.69 -20.12 -5.06
CA TYR A 9 -15.61 -19.12 -5.01
C TYR A 9 -16.04 -17.81 -4.35
N MET A 10 -17.23 -17.31 -4.68
CA MET A 10 -17.80 -16.12 -4.06
C MET A 10 -17.94 -16.30 -2.55
N THR A 11 -18.52 -17.43 -2.13
CA THR A 11 -18.74 -17.72 -0.71
C THR A 11 -17.41 -17.86 0.03
N GLN A 12 -16.42 -18.54 -0.55
CA GLN A 12 -15.08 -18.64 0.03
C GLN A 12 -14.41 -17.29 0.22
N THR A 13 -14.57 -16.38 -0.75
CA THR A 13 -13.99 -15.03 -0.68
C THR A 13 -14.69 -14.21 0.41
N ILE A 14 -16.02 -14.27 0.50
CA ILE A 14 -16.81 -13.57 1.51
C ILE A 14 -16.48 -14.07 2.92
N VAL A 15 -16.43 -15.38 3.13
CA VAL A 15 -16.06 -15.99 4.43
C VAL A 15 -14.65 -15.58 4.82
N LYS A 16 -13.69 -15.64 3.89
CA LYS A 16 -12.31 -15.21 4.14
C LYS A 16 -12.21 -13.75 4.59
N TYR A 17 -13.05 -12.86 4.05
CA TYR A 17 -13.12 -11.46 4.47
C TYR A 17 -13.90 -11.24 5.77
N ALA A 18 -14.93 -12.05 6.02
CA ALA A 18 -15.77 -11.98 7.22
C ALA A 18 -15.01 -12.47 8.46
N ASP A 19 -14.30 -13.59 8.34
CA ASP A 19 -13.43 -14.14 9.38
C ASP A 19 -12.13 -13.36 9.52
N GLN A 20 -11.80 -12.47 8.59
CA GLN A 20 -10.56 -11.71 8.66
C GLN A 20 -10.57 -10.77 9.89
N PRO A 21 -9.75 -11.07 10.91
CA PRO A 21 -9.80 -10.35 12.18
C PRO A 21 -9.31 -8.91 12.00
N LYS A 22 -9.77 -8.01 12.88
CA LYS A 22 -9.45 -6.57 12.83
C LYS A 22 -7.93 -6.29 12.81
N ASP A 23 -7.13 -7.18 13.38
CA ASP A 23 -5.67 -7.07 13.44
C ASP A 23 -4.98 -7.30 12.08
N GLU A 24 -5.49 -8.23 11.26
CA GLU A 24 -4.98 -8.40 9.90
C GLU A 24 -5.33 -7.22 9.00
N ARG A 25 -6.51 -6.62 9.18
CA ARG A 25 -6.89 -5.40 8.45
C ARG A 25 -5.96 -4.24 8.77
N LYS A 26 -5.50 -4.14 10.02
CA LYS A 26 -4.50 -3.15 10.44
C LYS A 26 -3.12 -3.47 9.83
N ARG A 27 -2.68 -4.73 9.84
CA ARG A 27 -1.43 -5.16 9.18
C ARG A 27 -1.40 -4.84 7.69
N LEU A 28 -2.45 -5.19 6.95
CA LEU A 28 -2.53 -4.90 5.51
C LEU A 28 -2.53 -3.40 5.20
N ARG A 29 -3.14 -2.57 6.06
CA ARG A 29 -3.07 -1.11 5.93
C ARG A 29 -1.66 -0.59 6.21
N LEU A 30 -0.96 -1.15 7.18
CA LEU A 30 0.43 -0.83 7.51
C LEU A 30 1.38 -1.25 6.38
N GLU A 31 1.26 -2.46 5.84
CA GLU A 31 2.05 -2.93 4.69
C GLU A 31 1.80 -2.08 3.45
N LYS A 32 0.54 -1.71 3.17
CA LYS A 32 0.22 -0.78 2.09
C LYS A 32 0.81 0.62 2.32
N LYS A 33 0.91 1.09 3.56
CA LYS A 33 1.57 2.37 3.87
C LYS A 33 3.08 2.29 3.66
N GLN A 34 3.72 1.18 4.05
CA GLN A 34 5.15 0.97 3.83
C GLN A 34 5.48 0.86 2.34
N THR A 35 4.69 0.10 1.58
CA THR A 35 4.86 -0.02 0.12
C THR A 35 4.45 1.23 -0.67
N LYS A 36 3.62 2.12 -0.11
CA LYS A 36 3.34 3.42 -0.74
C LYS A 36 4.53 4.37 -0.74
N ALA A 37 5.44 4.24 0.24
CA ALA A 37 6.68 5.03 0.25
C ALA A 37 7.51 4.75 -1.01
N ASP A 38 7.49 3.52 -1.51
CA ASP A 38 8.16 3.15 -2.76
C ASP A 38 7.60 3.87 -3.99
N PHE A 39 6.32 4.28 -4.04
CA PHE A 39 5.79 4.88 -5.26
C PHE A 39 6.44 6.24 -5.56
N TRP A 40 6.55 7.10 -4.55
CA TRP A 40 7.24 8.38 -4.67
C TRP A 40 8.73 8.19 -4.91
N TYR A 41 9.35 7.21 -4.24
CA TYR A 41 10.77 6.90 -4.42
C TYR A 41 11.07 6.34 -5.82
N ARG A 42 10.17 5.52 -6.39
CA ARG A 42 10.29 4.96 -7.75
C ARG A 42 10.15 6.01 -8.85
N TRP A 43 9.32 7.04 -8.63
CA TRP A 43 9.09 8.10 -9.62
C TRP A 43 10.10 9.24 -9.53
N PHE A 44 10.48 9.63 -8.32
CA PHE A 44 11.31 10.82 -8.10
C PHE A 44 12.73 10.49 -7.66
N GLY A 45 13.05 9.24 -7.31
CA GLY A 45 14.38 8.83 -6.89
C GLY A 45 14.97 9.76 -5.84
N ILE A 46 16.14 10.31 -6.12
CA ILE A 46 16.85 11.25 -5.23
C ILE A 46 16.46 12.73 -5.42
N LEU A 47 15.56 13.03 -6.35
CA LEU A 47 15.12 14.40 -6.66
C LEU A 47 14.63 15.19 -5.42
N PRO A 48 13.81 14.62 -4.51
CA PRO A 48 13.35 15.36 -3.33
C PRO A 48 14.52 15.74 -2.40
N TYR A 49 15.56 14.91 -2.33
CA TYR A 49 16.76 15.16 -1.53
C TYR A 49 17.60 16.30 -2.12
N ILE A 50 17.77 16.33 -3.45
CA ILE A 50 18.49 17.40 -4.14
C ILE A 50 17.76 18.74 -3.93
N LEU A 51 16.44 18.77 -4.15
CA LEU A 51 15.63 19.97 -3.94
C LEU A 51 15.66 20.45 -2.49
N TYR A 52 15.57 19.52 -1.52
CA TYR A 52 15.65 19.86 -0.11
C TYR A 52 17.02 20.41 0.28
N SER A 53 18.10 19.80 -0.20
CA SER A 53 19.48 20.24 0.06
C SER A 53 19.73 21.65 -0.49
N GLU A 54 19.30 21.90 -1.73
CA GLU A 54 19.45 23.20 -2.39
C GLU A 54 18.60 24.29 -1.71
N MET A 55 17.35 23.99 -1.35
CA MET A 55 16.49 24.91 -0.59
C MET A 55 17.06 25.23 0.80
N LYS A 56 17.62 24.23 1.49
CA LYS A 56 18.26 24.43 2.80
C LYS A 56 19.54 25.24 2.69
N ARG A 57 20.30 25.07 1.61
CA ARG A 57 21.49 25.87 1.30
C ARG A 57 21.13 27.33 1.05
N ARG A 58 20.05 27.60 0.28
CA ARG A 58 19.52 28.95 0.03
C ARG A 58 18.92 29.64 1.26
N ARG A 59 18.48 28.89 2.27
CA ARG A 59 18.03 29.45 3.57
C ARG A 59 19.17 29.80 4.52
N LYS A 60 20.39 29.29 4.27
CA LYS A 60 21.58 29.54 5.09
C LYS A 60 22.49 30.64 4.53
N VAL A 61 22.21 31.12 3.32
CA VAL A 61 22.81 32.32 2.70
C VAL A 61 21.81 33.45 2.88
#